data_AF-A0A6C1QRK9-F1
#
_entry.id   AF-A0A6C1QRK9-F1
#
_cell.length_a   1.000
_cell.length_b   1.000
_cell.length_c   1.000
_cell.angle_alpha   90.00
_cell.angle_beta   90.00
_cell.angle_gamma   90.00
#
_symmetry.space_group_name_H-M   'P 1'
#
loop_
_entity.id
_entity.type
_entity.pdbx_description
1 polymer ?
#
loop_
_entity_poly.entity_id
_entity_poly.type
_entity_poly.pdbx_seq_one_letter_code
_entity_poly.pdbx_strand_id
1 'polypeptide(L)'
;MSFEARRDIVWATMPRPMHPLLRFFDRAYLVRLFLVLLVPATALLADGLLLIMLAERLGRYLALAITGVTGLCGLFFLINALSTTLRSLHQSVGAGRYPHREYQTLAALVVSGILLLTPGLFTDALGILFFLPPLRRPLGALVIRPLRGELREVYEYLKMEAR
;
A
#
# COMPACT_ATOMS: atom_id res chain seq x y z
N MET A 1 -40.26 38.01 31.37
CA MET A 1 -39.57 38.30 30.08
C MET A 1 -38.21 37.62 30.13
N SER A 2 -37.85 36.62 29.33
CA SER A 2 -38.55 35.62 28.52
C SER A 2 -37.55 34.46 28.41
N PHE A 3 -38.03 33.21 28.50
CA PHE A 3 -37.21 31.99 28.47
C PHE A 3 -36.56 31.73 27.09
N GLU A 4 -36.88 32.57 26.10
CA GLU A 4 -36.39 32.49 24.72
C GLU A 4 -34.97 33.02 24.52
N ALA A 5 -34.52 34.02 25.29
CA ALA A 5 -33.20 34.66 25.07
C ALA A 5 -31.98 33.78 25.40
N ARG A 6 -32.18 32.60 26.02
CA ARG A 6 -31.10 31.64 26.33
C ARG A 6 -30.90 30.57 25.27
N ARG A 7 -31.80 30.43 24.29
CA ARG A 7 -31.67 29.41 23.23
C ARG A 7 -30.72 29.83 22.13
N ASP A 8 -30.45 31.13 21.98
CA ASP A 8 -29.74 31.69 20.83
C ASP A 8 -28.22 31.62 20.98
N ILE A 9 -27.75 31.53 22.23
CA ILE A 9 -26.32 31.50 22.59
C ILE A 9 -25.74 30.09 22.43
N VAL A 10 -26.57 29.05 22.54
CA VAL A 10 -26.12 27.64 22.51
C VAL A 10 -25.77 27.18 21.10
N TRP A 11 -26.35 27.79 20.05
CA TRP A 11 -26.06 27.42 18.66
C TRP A 11 -24.79 28.07 18.09
N ALA A 12 -24.23 29.09 18.75
CA ALA A 12 -23.05 29.82 18.28
C ALA A 12 -21.72 29.15 18.65
N THR A 13 -21.71 28.24 19.63
CA THR A 13 -20.50 27.59 20.16
C THR A 13 -20.33 26.14 19.69
N MET A 14 -21.24 25.61 18.88
CA MET A 14 -21.06 24.28 18.30
C MET A 14 -20.07 24.35 17.12
N PRO A 15 -18.92 23.64 17.18
CA PRO A 15 -18.05 23.49 16.02
C PRO A 15 -18.86 22.82 14.91
N ARG A 16 -19.07 23.55 13.80
CA ARG A 16 -19.74 23.00 12.62
C ARG A 16 -18.99 21.73 12.21
N PRO A 17 -19.65 20.58 12.02
CA PRO A 17 -19.01 19.42 11.42
C PRO A 17 -18.68 19.79 9.97
N MET A 18 -17.46 20.29 9.74
CA MET A 18 -16.91 20.46 8.42
C MET A 18 -16.67 19.05 7.88
N HIS A 19 -17.61 18.57 7.05
CA HIS A 19 -17.58 17.31 6.33
C HIS A 19 -16.14 16.87 5.94
N PRO A 20 -15.50 15.94 6.68
CA PRO A 20 -14.24 15.34 6.24
C PRO A 20 -14.42 14.54 4.94
N LEU A 21 -15.67 14.15 4.64
CA LEU A 21 -16.12 13.46 3.43
C LEU A 21 -15.86 14.23 2.12
N LEU A 22 -15.85 15.57 2.14
CA LEU A 22 -15.70 16.38 0.92
C LEU A 22 -14.23 16.53 0.46
N ARG A 23 -13.24 16.28 1.34
CA ARG A 23 -11.81 16.21 0.94
C ARG A 23 -11.47 14.92 0.18
N PHE A 24 -12.24 13.85 0.35
CA PHE A 24 -12.07 12.62 -0.45
C PHE A 24 -12.40 12.84 -1.94
N PHE A 25 -13.16 13.89 -2.26
CA PHE A 25 -13.51 14.29 -3.62
C PHE A 25 -12.56 15.34 -4.22
N ASP A 26 -11.38 15.54 -3.63
CA ASP A 26 -10.34 16.29 -4.32
C ASP A 26 -9.94 15.54 -5.60
N ARG A 27 -9.95 16.26 -6.73
CA ARG A 27 -9.54 15.72 -8.04
C ARG A 27 -8.15 15.07 -7.96
N ALA A 28 -7.27 15.62 -7.12
CA ALA A 28 -5.96 15.06 -6.85
C ALA A 28 -6.00 13.71 -6.12
N TYR A 29 -6.92 13.51 -5.17
CA TYR A 29 -7.09 12.23 -4.48
C TYR A 29 -7.68 11.17 -5.40
N LEU A 30 -8.70 11.54 -6.19
CA LEU A 30 -9.28 10.65 -7.20
C LEU A 30 -8.24 10.23 -8.25
N VAL A 31 -7.40 11.17 -8.71
CA VAL A 31 -6.31 10.87 -9.65
C VAL A 31 -5.25 9.98 -9.01
N ARG A 32 -4.84 10.22 -7.76
CA ARG A 32 -3.90 9.35 -7.03
C ARG A 32 -4.45 7.94 -6.84
N LEU A 33 -5.71 7.80 -6.43
CA LEU A 33 -6.39 6.51 -6.28
C LEU A 33 -6.46 5.78 -7.62
N PHE A 34 -6.85 6.49 -8.68
CA PHE A 34 -6.92 5.93 -10.03
C PHE A 34 -5.54 5.47 -10.51
N LEU A 35 -4.48 6.24 -10.27
CA LEU A 35 -3.11 5.85 -10.61
C LEU A 35 -2.65 4.61 -9.84
N VAL A 36 -2.94 4.53 -8.53
CA VAL A 36 -2.60 3.36 -7.71
C VAL A 36 -3.31 2.09 -8.21
N LEU A 37 -4.50 2.21 -8.78
CA LEU A 37 -5.22 1.09 -9.38
C LEU A 37 -4.77 0.79 -10.83
N LEU A 38 -4.46 1.83 -11.61
CA LEU A 38 -4.10 1.71 -13.02
C LEU A 38 -2.76 1.00 -13.22
N VAL A 39 -1.77 1.31 -12.37
CA VAL A 39 -0.44 0.69 -12.44
C VAL A 39 -0.51 -0.85 -12.35
N PRO A 40 -1.08 -1.47 -11.29
CA PRO A 40 -1.19 -2.93 -11.21
C PRO A 40 -2.12 -3.51 -12.29
N ALA A 41 -3.16 -2.79 -12.71
CA ALA A 41 -4.04 -3.24 -13.79
C ALA A 41 -3.29 -3.36 -15.14
N THR A 42 -2.45 -2.38 -15.49
CA THR A 42 -1.63 -2.44 -16.71
C THR A 42 -0.56 -3.52 -16.65
N ALA A 43 0.05 -3.73 -15.47
CA ALA A 43 0.99 -4.83 -15.25
C ALA A 43 0.33 -6.19 -15.48
N LEU A 44 -0.89 -6.39 -14.96
CA LEU A 44 -1.65 -7.62 -15.15
C LEU A 44 -1.94 -7.93 -16.63
N LEU A 45 -2.27 -6.90 -17.42
CA LEU A 45 -2.48 -7.06 -18.86
C LEU A 45 -1.18 -7.48 -19.58
N ALA A 46 -0.05 -6.88 -19.21
CA ALA A 46 1.25 -7.23 -19.77
C ALA A 46 1.64 -8.67 -19.42
N ASP A 47 1.43 -9.10 -18.18
CA ASP A 47 1.67 -10.47 -17.71
C ASP A 47 0.85 -11.50 -18.51
N GLY A 48 -0.42 -11.21 -18.77
CA GLY A 48 -1.28 -12.08 -19.58
C GLY A 48 -0.75 -12.26 -21.01
N LEU A 49 -0.29 -11.18 -21.65
CA LEU A 49 0.32 -11.25 -22.99
C LEU A 49 1.60 -12.08 -23.00
N LEU A 50 2.43 -11.93 -21.96
CA LEU A 50 3.68 -12.68 -21.81
C LEU A 50 3.42 -14.18 -21.61
N LEU A 51 2.40 -14.53 -20.84
CA LEU A 51 2.02 -15.93 -20.65
C LEU A 51 1.54 -16.56 -21.96
N ILE A 52 0.78 -15.83 -22.78
CA ILE A 52 0.38 -16.27 -24.13
C ILE A 52 1.60 -16.48 -25.01
N MET A 53 2.52 -15.50 -25.08
CA MET A 53 3.75 -15.63 -25.87
C MET A 53 4.62 -16.80 -25.40
N LEU A 54 4.72 -17.03 -24.09
CA LEU A 54 5.46 -18.13 -23.50
C LEU A 54 4.80 -19.48 -23.81
N ALA A 55 3.47 -19.54 -23.76
CA ALA A 55 2.67 -20.70 -24.11
C ALA A 55 2.79 -21.09 -25.59
N GLU A 56 2.91 -20.12 -26.49
CA GLU A 56 3.14 -20.35 -27.92
C GLU A 56 4.55 -20.88 -28.19
N ARG A 57 5.56 -20.39 -27.46
CA ARG A 57 6.97 -20.75 -27.70
C ARG A 57 7.43 -22.02 -27.01
N LEU A 58 6.98 -22.24 -25.77
CA LEU A 58 7.41 -23.35 -24.90
C LEU A 58 6.31 -24.41 -24.71
N GLY A 59 5.10 -24.14 -25.17
CA GLY A 59 3.93 -24.99 -24.98
C GLY A 59 3.06 -24.57 -23.80
N ARG A 60 1.74 -24.65 -23.99
CA ARG A 60 0.71 -24.24 -23.03
C ARG A 60 0.88 -24.86 -21.64
N TYR A 61 1.14 -26.16 -21.57
CA TYR A 61 1.31 -26.88 -20.31
C TYR A 61 2.57 -26.46 -19.55
N LEU A 62 3.68 -26.22 -20.25
CA LEU A 62 4.92 -25.80 -19.62
C LEU A 62 4.83 -24.36 -19.11
N ALA A 63 4.22 -23.46 -19.88
CA ALA A 63 3.97 -22.08 -19.44
C ALA A 63 3.08 -22.02 -18.18
N LEU A 64 2.02 -22.84 -18.13
CA LEU A 64 1.17 -22.98 -16.95
C LEU A 64 1.95 -23.56 -15.76
N ALA A 65 2.76 -24.60 -15.97
CA ALA A 65 3.57 -25.19 -14.90
C ALA A 65 4.56 -24.19 -14.31
N ILE A 66 5.25 -23.42 -15.15
CA ILE A 66 6.20 -22.39 -14.71
C ILE A 66 5.47 -21.31 -13.89
N THR A 67 4.34 -20.80 -14.38
CA THR A 67 3.51 -19.81 -13.67
C THR A 67 2.98 -20.34 -12.34
N GLY A 68 2.55 -21.61 -12.32
CA GLY A 68 2.07 -22.26 -11.11
C GLY A 68 3.19 -22.41 -10.07
N VAL A 69 4.38 -22.82 -10.48
CA VAL A 69 5.55 -22.94 -9.60
C VAL A 69 5.96 -21.58 -9.03
N THR A 70 5.98 -20.52 -9.84
CA THR A 70 6.31 -19.17 -9.32
C THR A 70 5.27 -18.67 -8.31
N GLY A 71 3.97 -18.86 -8.59
CA GLY A 71 2.91 -18.51 -7.63
C GLY A 71 3.00 -19.31 -6.33
N LEU A 72 3.32 -20.60 -6.39
CA LEU A 72 3.55 -21.44 -5.21
C LEU A 72 4.77 -20.96 -4.40
N CYS A 73 5.88 -20.63 -5.06
CA CYS A 73 7.04 -20.06 -4.41
C CYS A 73 6.69 -18.74 -3.71
N GLY A 74 6.01 -17.83 -4.40
CA GLY A 74 5.55 -16.57 -3.85
C GLY A 74 4.67 -16.76 -2.61
N LEU A 75 3.70 -17.66 -2.68
CA LEU A 75 2.83 -18.01 -1.55
C LEU A 75 3.64 -18.58 -0.38
N PHE A 76 4.65 -19.41 -0.63
CA PHE A 76 5.53 -19.94 0.41
C PHE A 76 6.29 -18.82 1.13
N PHE A 77 6.85 -17.84 0.40
CA PHE A 77 7.50 -16.68 1.00
C PHE A 77 6.52 -15.84 1.84
N LEU A 78 5.30 -15.63 1.33
CA LEU A 78 4.25 -14.91 2.04
C LEU A 78 3.90 -15.57 3.37
N ILE A 79 3.64 -16.88 3.36
CA ILE A 79 3.27 -17.63 4.57
C ILE A 79 4.41 -17.58 5.60
N ASN A 80 5.66 -17.71 5.16
CA ASN A 80 6.81 -17.62 6.06
C ASN A 80 6.93 -16.24 6.72
N ALA A 81 6.83 -15.16 5.93
CA ALA A 81 6.89 -13.78 6.41
C ALA A 81 5.69 -13.43 7.32
N LEU A 82 4.50 -13.94 6.99
CA LEU A 82 3.30 -13.78 7.81
C LEU A 82 3.47 -14.48 9.17
N SER A 83 3.93 -15.73 9.18
CA SER A 83 4.11 -16.51 10.41
C SER A 83 5.14 -15.89 11.37
N THR A 84 6.18 -15.26 10.83
CA THR A 84 7.23 -14.60 11.61
C THR A 84 6.71 -13.28 12.17
N THR A 85 6.03 -12.48 11.34
CA THR A 85 5.45 -11.20 11.76
C THR A 85 4.36 -11.38 12.81
N LEU A 86 3.49 -12.40 12.68
CA LEU A 86 2.46 -12.71 13.68
C LEU A 86 3.06 -13.15 15.01
N ARG A 87 4.16 -13.93 14.99
CA ARG A 87 4.88 -14.28 16.22
C ARG A 87 5.44 -13.05 16.92
N SER A 88 6.06 -12.13 16.18
CA SER A 88 6.55 -10.86 16.73
C SER A 88 5.42 -9.96 17.24
N LEU A 89 4.29 -9.94 16.54
CA LEU A 89 3.08 -9.22 16.98
C LEU A 89 2.61 -9.73 18.34
N HIS A 90 2.44 -11.05 18.49
CA HIS A 90 2.04 -11.65 19.76
C HIS A 90 3.03 -11.36 20.89
N GLN A 91 4.35 -11.38 20.62
CA GLN A 91 5.37 -11.03 21.61
C GLN A 91 5.30 -9.56 22.03
N SER A 92 5.11 -8.64 21.08
CA SER A 92 5.00 -7.20 21.34
C SER A 92 3.73 -6.86 22.15
N VAL A 93 2.60 -7.49 21.82
CA VAL A 93 1.33 -7.37 22.58
C VAL A 93 1.48 -7.94 23.99
N GLY A 94 2.08 -9.12 24.14
CA GLY A 94 2.33 -9.74 25.45
C GLY A 94 3.28 -8.92 26.34
N ALA A 95 4.16 -8.12 25.74
CA ALA A 95 5.06 -7.20 26.44
C ALA A 95 4.42 -5.83 26.76
N GLY A 96 3.13 -5.62 26.45
CA GLY A 96 2.43 -4.35 26.67
C GLY A 96 2.89 -3.20 25.78
N ARG A 97 3.61 -3.48 24.68
CA ARG A 97 4.08 -2.47 23.71
C ARG A 97 3.14 -2.39 22.53
N TYR A 98 2.84 -1.17 22.06
CA TYR A 98 2.02 -0.96 20.87
C TYR A 98 2.79 -1.35 19.59
N PRO A 99 2.36 -2.38 18.84
CA PRO A 99 3.15 -2.97 17.75
C PRO A 99 2.93 -2.25 16.41
N HIS A 100 3.33 -0.98 16.35
CA HIS A 100 3.10 -0.13 15.16
C HIS A 100 3.78 -0.68 13.89
N ARG A 101 4.96 -1.27 14.01
CA ARG A 101 5.75 -1.78 12.86
C ARG A 101 5.17 -3.07 12.31
N GLU A 102 4.70 -3.95 13.19
CA GLU A 102 4.12 -5.23 12.83
C GLU A 102 2.82 -5.03 12.07
N TYR A 103 1.97 -4.07 12.46
CA TYR A 103 0.75 -3.75 11.68
C TYR A 103 1.04 -3.25 10.27
N GLN A 104 2.01 -2.35 10.10
CA GLN A 104 2.42 -1.87 8.78
C GLN A 104 2.96 -3.03 7.91
N THR A 105 3.75 -3.91 8.53
CA THR A 105 4.32 -5.07 7.86
C THR A 105 3.22 -6.05 7.45
N LEU A 106 2.24 -6.32 8.31
CA LEU A 106 1.10 -7.17 7.99
C LEU A 106 0.23 -6.57 6.87
N ALA A 107 -0.01 -5.26 6.88
CA ALA A 107 -0.74 -4.59 5.80
C ALA A 107 0.01 -4.74 4.46
N ALA A 108 1.33 -4.54 4.45
CA ALA A 108 2.15 -4.73 3.27
C ALA A 108 2.19 -6.19 2.79
N LEU A 109 2.19 -7.16 3.70
CA LEU A 109 2.12 -8.58 3.37
C LEU A 109 0.77 -8.94 2.75
N VAL A 110 -0.34 -8.43 3.28
CA VAL A 110 -1.68 -8.66 2.70
C VAL A 110 -1.78 -8.09 1.30
N VAL A 111 -1.34 -6.84 1.09
CA VAL A 111 -1.33 -6.22 -0.24
C VAL A 111 -0.45 -7.02 -1.20
N SER A 112 0.75 -7.39 -0.77
CA SER A 112 1.65 -8.25 -1.57
C SER A 112 1.01 -9.59 -1.91
N GLY A 113 0.31 -10.22 -0.97
CA GLY A 113 -0.37 -11.50 -1.17
C GLY A 113 -1.51 -11.40 -2.18
N ILE A 114 -2.32 -10.33 -2.11
CA ILE A 114 -3.36 -10.05 -3.11
C ILE A 114 -2.73 -9.85 -4.49
N LEU A 115 -1.60 -9.14 -4.55
CA LEU A 115 -0.89 -8.91 -5.81
C LEU A 115 -0.28 -10.20 -6.40
N LEU A 116 0.28 -11.06 -5.55
CA LEU A 116 0.88 -12.35 -5.91
C LEU A 116 -0.14 -13.40 -6.36
N LEU A 117 -1.36 -13.34 -5.84
CA LEU A 117 -2.44 -14.23 -6.24
C LEU A 117 -2.88 -13.98 -7.70
N THR A 118 -2.59 -12.80 -8.23
CA THR A 118 -2.73 -12.50 -9.65
C THR A 118 -1.61 -13.18 -10.43
N PRO A 119 -1.91 -14.05 -11.42
CA PRO A 119 -0.90 -14.83 -12.12
C PRO A 119 -0.04 -13.89 -12.98
N GLY A 120 1.15 -13.55 -12.48
CA GLY A 120 2.06 -12.61 -13.12
C GLY A 120 3.52 -13.03 -13.01
N LEU A 121 3.94 -13.97 -13.87
CA LEU A 121 5.33 -14.42 -14.00
C LEU A 121 6.34 -13.27 -14.11
N PHE A 122 5.94 -12.16 -14.74
CA PHE A 122 6.78 -10.99 -14.94
C PHE A 122 6.74 -10.05 -13.74
N THR A 123 5.61 -9.91 -13.06
CA THR A 123 5.51 -9.09 -11.84
C THR A 123 6.21 -9.76 -10.64
N ASP A 124 6.22 -11.10 -10.56
CA ASP A 124 7.03 -11.85 -9.58
C ASP A 124 8.54 -11.76 -9.89
N ALA A 125 8.95 -11.89 -11.16
CA ALA A 125 10.35 -11.76 -11.57
C ALA A 125 10.87 -10.32 -11.43
N LEU A 126 10.08 -9.31 -11.79
CA LEU A 126 10.41 -7.90 -11.56
C LEU A 126 10.38 -7.56 -10.07
N GLY A 127 9.46 -8.12 -9.28
CA GLY A 127 9.46 -7.98 -7.82
C GLY A 127 10.74 -8.53 -7.18
N ILE A 128 11.20 -9.70 -7.62
CA ILE A 128 12.47 -10.32 -7.19
C ILE A 128 13.68 -9.54 -7.71
N LEU A 129 13.63 -9.01 -8.94
CA LEU A 129 14.71 -8.21 -9.54
C LEU A 129 14.82 -6.80 -8.90
N PHE A 130 13.71 -6.21 -8.46
CA PHE A 130 13.68 -4.99 -7.64
C PHE A 130 14.15 -5.23 -6.19
N PHE A 131 14.12 -6.48 -5.72
CA PHE A 131 14.64 -6.87 -4.41
C PHE A 131 16.18 -6.96 -4.39
N LEU A 132 16.85 -6.99 -5.55
CA LEU A 132 18.31 -7.11 -5.66
C LEU A 132 19.06 -5.82 -5.21
N PRO A 133 20.09 -5.95 -4.33
CA PRO A 133 20.83 -4.82 -3.73
C PRO A 133 21.42 -3.73 -4.66
N PRO A 134 21.93 -4.01 -5.88
CA PRO A 134 22.61 -3.00 -6.70
C PRO A 134 21.66 -1.95 -7.31
N LEU A 135 20.37 -2.25 -7.44
CA LEU A 135 19.38 -1.35 -8.07
C LEU A 135 18.63 -0.46 -7.06
N ARG A 136 18.89 -0.61 -5.75
CA ARG A 136 18.23 0.15 -4.67
C ARG A 136 18.47 1.66 -4.72
N ARG A 137 19.62 2.12 -5.20
CA ARG A 137 20.04 3.54 -5.13
C ARG A 137 19.46 4.44 -6.23
N PRO A 138 19.49 4.07 -7.53
CA PRO A 138 18.99 4.96 -8.58
C PRO A 138 17.45 5.06 -8.60
N LEU A 139 16.75 3.96 -8.32
CA LEU A 139 15.28 3.92 -8.36
C LEU A 139 14.64 4.54 -7.10
N GLY A 140 15.27 4.38 -5.92
CA GLY A 140 14.86 5.10 -4.71
C GLY A 140 14.95 6.62 -4.87
N ALA A 141 15.94 7.12 -5.62
CA ALA A 141 16.06 8.55 -5.92
C ALA A 141 14.95 9.07 -6.86
N LEU A 142 14.44 8.22 -7.76
CA LEU A 142 13.36 8.58 -8.70
C LEU A 142 11.99 8.65 -8.00
N VAL A 143 11.76 7.78 -7.01
CA VAL A 143 10.52 7.72 -6.20
C VAL A 143 10.49 8.79 -5.09
N ILE A 144 11.64 9.18 -4.53
CA ILE A 144 11.73 10.22 -3.48
C ILE A 144 11.71 11.65 -4.06
N ARG A 145 11.98 11.81 -5.36
CA ARG A 145 11.96 13.12 -6.04
C ARG A 145 10.63 13.89 -5.92
N PRO A 146 9.44 13.27 -6.07
CA PRO A 146 8.17 13.98 -5.90
C PRO A 146 7.76 14.20 -4.42
N LEU A 147 8.33 13.47 -3.45
CA LEU A 147 7.87 13.48 -2.05
C LEU A 147 8.71 14.36 -1.10
N ARG A 148 9.73 15.05 -1.63
CA ARG A 148 10.61 15.91 -0.82
C ARG A 148 9.97 17.26 -0.44
N GLY A 149 8.92 17.68 -1.15
CA GLY A 149 8.19 18.92 -0.87
C GLY A 149 7.26 18.82 0.35
N GLU A 150 6.43 17.78 0.42
CA GLU A 150 5.42 17.63 1.47
C GLU A 150 5.99 17.24 2.84
N LEU A 151 7.09 16.48 2.88
CA LEU A 151 7.75 16.12 4.15
C LEU A 151 8.33 17.34 4.88
N ARG A 152 8.60 18.44 4.16
CA ARG A 152 9.10 19.70 4.74
C ARG A 152 7.99 20.48 5.45
N GLU A 153 6.76 20.43 4.93
CA GLU A 153 5.59 21.04 5.58
C GLU A 153 5.17 20.26 6.82
N VAL A 154 5.18 18.93 6.76
CA VAL A 154 4.85 18.09 7.94
C VAL A 154 5.90 18.25 9.06
N TYR A 155 7.17 18.44 8.71
CA TYR A 155 8.23 18.74 9.69
C TYR A 155 8.05 20.13 10.33
N GLU A 156 7.71 21.16 9.54
CA GLU A 156 7.42 22.49 10.07
C GLU A 156 6.16 22.51 10.95
N TYR A 157 5.11 21.75 10.60
CA TYR A 157 3.93 21.58 11.44
C TYR A 157 4.24 20.90 12.79
N LEU A 158 5.01 19.83 12.78
CA LEU A 158 5.40 19.13 14.02
C LEU A 158 6.35 19.96 14.91
N LYS A 159 7.12 20.87 14.31
CA LYS A 159 8.00 21.79 15.03
C LYS A 159 7.24 22.95 15.69
N MET A 160 6.13 23.37 15.10
CA MET A 160 5.26 24.43 15.65
C MET A 160 4.39 23.94 16.82
N GLU A 161 3.98 22.67 16.80
CA GLU A 161 3.15 22.05 17.85
C GLU A 161 3.95 21.71 19.12
N ALA A 162 5.28 21.65 19.03
CA ALA A 162 6.17 21.33 20.16
C ALA A 162 6.61 22.57 20.97
N ARG A 163 5.88 23.70 20.87
CA ARG A 163 6.20 24.97 21.54
C ARG A 163 5.08 25.46 22.44
#